data_AF-A0A317E4Z4-F1
#
_entry.id   AF-A0A317E4Z4-F1
#
_cell.length_a   1.000
_cell.length_b   1.000
_cell.length_c   1.000
_cell.angle_alpha   90.00
_cell.angle_beta   90.00
_cell.angle_gamma   90.00
#
_symmetry.space_group_name_H-M   'P 1'
#
loop_
_entity.id
_entity.type
_entity.pdbx_description
1 polymer ?
#
loop_
_entity_poly.entity_id
_entity_poly.type
_entity_poly.pdbx_seq_one_letter_code
_entity_poly.pdbx_strand_id
1 'polypeptide(L)'
;MANYRQTAPIGQFDPFACWAASTSWWLKALGGGRPALSQMDLISQYTRFCDDSGGLPHSYFMNNLAKEARFMMRPAYSQSSQWANAPMPLGDRPVIVVFNYPLVGGTHMNVIFDQNKETRTVTAMEPFHPHPGTDGQRTGRFVERPESFYLSGSPVIGFVWAK
;
A
#
# COMPACT_ATOMS: atom_id res chain seq x y z
N MET A 1 -8.87 -16.63 -10.79
CA MET A 1 -8.16 -15.49 -10.18
C MET A 1 -7.59 -15.93 -8.85
N ALA A 2 -6.44 -15.39 -8.44
CA ALA A 2 -5.86 -15.71 -7.13
C ALA A 2 -6.73 -15.11 -6.01
N ASN A 3 -6.96 -15.86 -4.94
CA ASN A 3 -7.71 -15.39 -3.79
C ASN A 3 -6.75 -14.74 -2.78
N TYR A 4 -6.52 -13.44 -2.93
CA TYR A 4 -5.55 -12.72 -2.09
C TYR A 4 -5.99 -12.60 -0.62
N ARG A 5 -7.28 -12.87 -0.31
CA ARG A 5 -7.77 -12.91 1.08
C ARG A 5 -7.16 -14.05 1.91
N GLN A 6 -6.53 -15.04 1.28
CA GLN A 6 -5.80 -16.10 1.96
C GLN A 6 -4.46 -15.63 2.54
N THR A 7 -3.91 -14.51 2.06
CA THR A 7 -2.69 -13.92 2.64
C THR A 7 -3.08 -13.08 3.84
N ALA A 8 -2.82 -13.56 5.06
CA ALA A 8 -3.14 -12.83 6.28
C ALA A 8 -2.69 -11.35 6.19
N PRO A 9 -3.54 -10.38 6.59
CA PRO A 9 -3.16 -8.96 6.59
C PRO A 9 -1.95 -8.72 7.50
N ILE A 10 -1.19 -7.66 7.22
CA ILE A 10 0.00 -7.29 7.99
C ILE A 10 -0.24 -5.90 8.54
N GLY A 11 -0.17 -5.76 9.87
CA GLY A 11 -0.26 -4.46 10.53
C GLY A 11 1.07 -3.75 10.54
N GLN A 12 1.04 -2.41 10.46
CA GLN A 12 2.25 -1.60 10.56
C GLN A 12 2.82 -1.65 11.97
N PHE A 13 4.13 -1.89 12.05
CA PHE A 13 4.85 -2.06 13.31
C PHE A 13 4.72 -0.81 14.20
N ASP A 14 4.98 0.36 13.66
CA ASP A 14 4.86 1.66 14.32
C ASP A 14 3.92 2.59 13.52
N PRO A 15 3.66 3.84 13.94
CA PRO A 15 2.76 4.75 13.23
C PRO A 15 3.20 5.15 11.81
N PHE A 16 4.43 4.86 11.40
CA PHE A 16 5.04 5.28 10.13
C PHE A 16 5.48 4.11 9.23
N ALA A 17 5.36 2.86 9.69
CA ALA A 17 5.75 1.65 8.96
C ALA A 17 4.72 1.14 7.92
N CYS A 18 3.73 1.95 7.52
CA CYS A 18 2.72 1.54 6.54
C CYS A 18 3.32 1.09 5.20
N TRP A 19 4.43 1.70 4.78
CA TRP A 19 5.17 1.34 3.57
C TRP A 19 5.75 -0.07 3.64
N ALA A 20 6.30 -0.47 4.80
CA ALA A 20 6.94 -1.76 5.00
C ALA A 20 5.89 -2.87 5.13
N ALA A 21 4.82 -2.64 5.89
CA ALA A 21 3.70 -3.57 6.00
C ALA A 21 3.03 -3.84 4.65
N SER A 22 2.69 -2.78 3.90
CA SER A 22 2.07 -2.90 2.58
C SER A 22 2.98 -3.58 1.56
N THR A 23 4.28 -3.25 1.54
CA THR A 23 5.25 -3.91 0.65
C THR A 23 5.42 -5.39 1.00
N SER A 24 5.57 -5.71 2.29
CA SER A 24 5.71 -7.09 2.76
C SER A 24 4.51 -7.95 2.37
N TRP A 25 3.29 -7.44 2.60
CA TRP A 25 2.07 -8.15 2.21
C TRP A 25 1.99 -8.32 0.70
N TRP A 26 2.28 -7.27 -0.07
CA TRP A 26 2.21 -7.30 -1.53
C TRP A 26 3.19 -8.32 -2.14
N LEU A 27 4.44 -8.37 -1.64
CA LEU A 27 5.44 -9.34 -2.07
C LEU A 27 4.98 -10.77 -1.78
N LYS A 28 4.46 -11.01 -0.57
CA LYS A 28 3.92 -12.31 -0.15
C LYS A 28 2.71 -12.74 -0.99
N ALA A 29 1.78 -11.82 -1.24
CA ALA A 29 0.54 -12.10 -1.95
C ALA A 29 0.77 -12.44 -3.44
N LEU A 30 1.74 -11.81 -4.08
CA LEU A 30 2.04 -12.04 -5.50
C LEU A 30 3.01 -13.21 -5.75
N GLY A 31 4.00 -13.41 -4.87
CA GLY A 31 5.05 -14.40 -5.08
C GLY A 31 5.73 -14.26 -6.45
N GLY A 32 5.96 -15.41 -7.12
CA GLY A 32 6.43 -15.45 -8.50
C GLY A 32 7.86 -14.95 -8.68
N GLY A 33 8.79 -15.41 -7.84
CA GLY A 33 10.22 -15.04 -7.89
C GLY A 33 10.57 -13.75 -7.15
N ARG A 34 9.59 -13.04 -6.60
CA ARG A 34 9.79 -11.91 -5.69
C ARG A 34 10.36 -12.37 -4.35
N PRO A 35 11.20 -11.57 -3.67
CA PRO A 35 11.74 -11.93 -2.37
C PRO A 35 10.64 -11.98 -1.31
N ALA A 36 10.72 -12.97 -0.42
CA ALA A 36 9.82 -13.10 0.72
C ALA A 36 10.36 -12.28 1.91
N LEU A 37 10.18 -10.97 1.88
CA LEU A 37 10.63 -10.07 2.94
C LEU A 37 9.53 -9.79 3.96
N SER A 38 9.86 -9.94 5.24
CA SER A 38 9.03 -9.45 6.34
C SER A 38 9.05 -7.93 6.41
N GLN A 39 8.12 -7.35 7.16
CA GLN A 39 8.15 -5.92 7.49
C GLN A 39 9.46 -5.52 8.17
N MET A 40 10.01 -6.36 9.06
CA MET A 40 11.28 -6.06 9.74
C MET A 40 12.49 -6.13 8.82
N ASP A 41 12.49 -7.06 7.84
CA ASP A 41 13.56 -7.12 6.84
C ASP A 41 13.60 -5.84 5.99
N LEU A 42 12.43 -5.32 5.62
CA LEU A 42 12.30 -4.07 4.89
C LEU A 42 12.76 -2.89 5.77
N ILE A 43 12.27 -2.78 7.00
CA ILE A 43 12.68 -1.70 7.92
C ILE A 43 14.21 -1.72 8.11
N SER A 44 14.80 -2.88 8.39
CA SER A 44 16.25 -3.01 8.57
C SER A 44 17.04 -2.57 7.34
N GLN A 45 16.56 -2.88 6.14
CA GLN A 45 17.23 -2.53 4.88
C GLN A 45 17.10 -1.04 4.52
N TYR A 46 15.99 -0.38 4.87
CA TYR A 46 15.68 0.97 4.38
C TYR A 46 15.56 2.04 5.47
N THR A 47 15.75 1.72 6.75
CA THR A 47 15.64 2.69 7.86
C THR A 47 16.52 3.93 7.67
N ARG A 48 17.70 3.78 7.04
CA ARG A 48 18.61 4.91 6.74
C ARG A 48 18.05 5.92 5.75
N PHE A 49 16.93 5.61 5.08
CA PHE A 49 16.25 6.48 4.13
C PHE A 49 14.93 7.01 4.69
N CYS A 50 14.58 6.64 5.92
CA CYS A 50 13.43 7.20 6.61
C CYS A 50 13.72 8.65 7.04
N ASP A 51 12.67 9.44 7.19
CA ASP A 51 12.71 10.77 7.79
C ASP A 51 12.83 10.71 9.32
N ASP A 52 12.88 11.87 9.97
CA ASP A 52 13.01 11.99 11.42
C ASP A 52 11.83 11.37 12.19
N SER A 53 10.70 11.12 11.53
CA SER A 53 9.55 10.42 12.12
C SER A 53 9.64 8.91 11.95
N GLY A 54 10.63 8.40 11.22
CA GLY A 54 10.76 6.98 10.89
C GLY A 54 9.94 6.55 9.66
N GLY A 55 9.25 7.48 9.00
CA GLY A 55 8.51 7.22 7.78
C GLY A 55 9.42 7.18 6.56
N LEU A 56 9.15 6.28 5.61
CA LEU A 56 9.84 6.30 4.32
C LEU A 56 9.18 7.37 3.42
N PRO A 57 9.90 8.41 2.97
CA PRO A 57 9.30 9.43 2.11
C PRO A 57 8.72 8.79 0.85
N HIS A 58 7.49 9.20 0.46
CA HIS A 58 6.86 8.66 -0.74
C HIS A 58 7.71 8.85 -1.99
N SER A 59 8.48 9.94 -2.07
CA SER A 59 9.40 10.21 -3.16
C SER A 59 10.52 9.17 -3.23
N TYR A 60 11.06 8.74 -2.07
CA TYR A 60 12.06 7.69 -2.02
C TYR A 60 11.44 6.34 -2.40
N PHE A 61 10.28 6.00 -1.83
CA PHE A 61 9.57 4.76 -2.14
C PHE A 61 9.30 4.64 -3.66
N MET A 62 8.68 5.66 -4.26
CA MET A 62 8.27 5.65 -5.66
C MET A 62 9.44 5.71 -6.66
N ASN A 63 10.54 6.40 -6.31
CA ASN A 63 11.65 6.59 -7.23
C ASN A 63 12.81 5.61 -7.05
N ASN A 64 12.91 4.92 -5.90
CA ASN A 64 14.04 4.03 -5.59
C ASN A 64 13.54 2.63 -5.23
N LEU A 65 12.90 2.47 -4.07
CA LEU A 65 12.51 1.15 -3.55
C LEU A 65 11.62 0.40 -4.56
N ALA A 66 10.54 1.03 -5.03
CA ALA A 66 9.61 0.41 -5.99
C ALA A 66 10.22 0.20 -7.39
N LYS A 67 11.44 0.70 -7.66
CA LYS A 67 12.16 0.47 -8.92
C LYS A 67 13.25 -0.58 -8.81
N GLU A 68 13.50 -1.14 -7.62
CA GLU A 68 14.45 -2.24 -7.49
C GLU A 68 13.98 -3.45 -8.29
N ALA A 69 14.85 -3.94 -9.18
CA ALA A 69 14.53 -5.01 -10.12
C ALA A 69 13.97 -6.27 -9.42
N ARG A 70 14.49 -6.58 -8.24
CA ARG A 70 14.07 -7.75 -7.43
C ARG A 70 12.61 -7.73 -7.00
N PHE A 71 11.98 -6.55 -6.88
CA PHE A 71 10.58 -6.46 -6.47
C PHE A 71 9.61 -6.58 -7.65
N MET A 72 10.11 -6.43 -8.89
CA MET A 72 9.29 -6.50 -10.10
C MET A 72 8.05 -5.59 -9.98
N MET A 73 8.30 -4.36 -9.55
CA MET A 73 7.31 -3.32 -9.35
C MET A 73 7.39 -2.30 -10.49
N ARG A 74 6.25 -1.69 -10.80
CA ARG A 74 6.12 -0.61 -11.77
C ARG A 74 5.40 0.56 -11.09
N PRO A 75 6.14 1.55 -10.54
CA PRO A 75 5.54 2.72 -9.94
C PRO A 75 5.12 3.74 -11.00
N ALA A 76 3.99 4.42 -10.81
CA ALA A 76 3.67 5.66 -11.50
C ALA A 76 3.01 6.65 -10.55
N TYR A 77 3.41 7.92 -10.66
CA TYR A 77 2.68 9.01 -10.03
C TYR A 77 1.33 9.16 -10.71
N SER A 78 0.30 9.49 -9.93
CA SER A 78 -1.04 9.72 -10.43
C SER A 78 -1.54 11.07 -9.92
N GLN A 79 -2.41 11.72 -10.68
CA GLN A 79 -3.24 12.80 -10.13
C GLN A 79 -4.64 12.25 -9.91
N SER A 80 -5.26 12.54 -8.76
CA SER A 80 -6.61 12.07 -8.43
C SER A 80 -7.66 12.52 -9.46
N SER A 81 -7.47 13.70 -10.06
CA SER A 81 -8.32 14.25 -11.14
C SER A 81 -8.41 13.34 -12.37
N GLN A 82 -7.38 12.54 -12.67
CA GLN A 82 -7.37 11.62 -13.81
C GLN A 82 -8.40 10.50 -13.68
N TRP A 83 -8.82 10.19 -12.46
CA TRP A 83 -9.72 9.06 -12.14
C TRP A 83 -11.04 9.50 -11.52
N ALA A 84 -11.33 10.81 -11.51
CA ALA A 84 -12.55 11.36 -10.93
C ALA A 84 -13.81 10.65 -11.44
N ASN A 85 -13.83 10.29 -12.73
CA ASN A 85 -14.96 9.65 -13.40
C ASN A 85 -14.66 8.25 -13.96
N ALA A 86 -13.52 7.64 -13.63
CA ALA A 86 -13.09 6.35 -14.18
C ALA A 86 -12.65 5.38 -13.08
N PRO A 87 -12.91 4.06 -13.19
CA PRO A 87 -12.45 3.05 -12.23
C PRO A 87 -10.96 3.17 -11.93
N MET A 88 -10.58 2.97 -10.68
CA MET A 88 -9.16 2.87 -10.31
C MET A 88 -8.47 1.83 -11.21
N PRO A 89 -7.26 2.12 -11.70
CA PRO A 89 -6.54 1.28 -12.66
C PRO A 89 -5.91 0.06 -11.98
N LEU A 90 -6.69 -0.87 -11.42
CA LEU A 90 -6.18 -1.95 -10.58
C LEU A 90 -5.72 -3.19 -11.37
N GLY A 91 -6.43 -3.53 -12.46
CA GLY A 91 -6.19 -4.80 -13.17
C GLY A 91 -6.52 -6.02 -12.31
N ASP A 92 -5.92 -7.18 -12.62
CA ASP A 92 -6.20 -8.46 -11.94
C ASP A 92 -5.22 -8.78 -10.78
N ARG A 93 -4.32 -7.86 -10.46
CA ARG A 93 -3.24 -8.06 -9.47
C ARG A 93 -3.28 -6.96 -8.41
N PRO A 94 -2.84 -7.25 -7.18
CA PRO A 94 -2.71 -6.26 -6.13
C PRO A 94 -1.89 -5.05 -6.57
N VAL A 95 -2.37 -3.87 -6.20
CA VAL A 95 -1.73 -2.58 -6.46
C VAL A 95 -1.49 -1.88 -5.14
N ILE A 96 -0.25 -1.45 -4.91
CA ILE A 96 0.02 -0.56 -3.78
C ILE A 96 -0.44 0.84 -4.17
N VAL A 97 -1.25 1.46 -3.31
CA VAL A 97 -1.66 2.86 -3.46
C VAL A 97 -0.93 3.70 -2.41
N VAL A 98 -0.30 4.78 -2.86
CA VAL A 98 0.32 5.80 -2.02
C VAL A 98 -0.56 7.05 -2.10
N PHE A 99 -1.07 7.52 -0.96
CA PHE A 99 -2.09 8.57 -0.90
C PHE A 99 -1.99 9.31 0.42
N ASN A 100 -2.58 10.50 0.58
CA ASN A 100 -2.73 11.06 1.93
C ASN A 100 -3.99 10.53 2.60
N TYR A 101 -3.86 10.07 3.83
CA TYR A 101 -4.92 9.37 4.54
C TYR A 101 -5.97 10.36 5.04
N PRO A 102 -7.24 10.27 4.60
CA PRO A 102 -8.22 11.33 4.85
C PRO A 102 -8.66 11.43 6.32
N LEU A 103 -8.50 10.37 7.12
CA LEU A 103 -8.98 10.34 8.50
C LEU A 103 -7.97 10.88 9.51
N VAL A 104 -6.67 10.66 9.30
CA VAL A 104 -5.61 11.04 10.26
C VAL A 104 -4.59 12.02 9.66
N GLY A 105 -4.67 12.29 8.35
CA GLY A 105 -3.67 13.07 7.62
C GLY A 105 -2.40 12.29 7.32
N GLY A 106 -1.46 12.96 6.64
CA GLY A 106 -0.16 12.39 6.28
C GLY A 106 -0.22 11.38 5.13
N THR A 107 0.95 11.05 4.58
CA THR A 107 1.10 10.01 3.55
C THR A 107 0.90 8.62 4.15
N HIS A 108 0.11 7.79 3.48
CA HIS A 108 -0.17 6.42 3.88
C HIS A 108 -0.16 5.47 2.68
N MET A 109 -0.08 4.17 2.96
CA MET A 109 -0.02 3.13 1.94
C MET A 109 -0.93 1.96 2.26
N ASN A 110 -1.80 1.63 1.31
CA ASN A 110 -2.63 0.42 1.33
C ASN A 110 -2.28 -0.47 0.14
N VAL A 111 -2.68 -1.74 0.20
CA VAL A 111 -2.66 -2.64 -0.96
C VAL A 111 -4.10 -2.96 -1.38
N ILE A 112 -4.46 -2.65 -2.61
CA ILE A 112 -5.78 -2.90 -3.18
C ILE A 112 -5.73 -4.10 -4.11
N PHE A 113 -6.66 -5.05 -4.01
CA PHE A 113 -6.59 -6.29 -4.81
C PHE A 113 -7.91 -6.88 -5.34
N ASP A 114 -9.06 -6.37 -4.91
CA ASP A 114 -10.37 -6.69 -5.50
C ASP A 114 -11.10 -5.38 -5.82
N GLN A 115 -11.79 -5.28 -6.94
CA GLN A 115 -12.57 -4.11 -7.34
C GLN A 115 -13.95 -4.52 -7.85
N ASN A 116 -15.00 -3.97 -7.25
CA ASN A 116 -16.33 -3.98 -7.83
C ASN A 116 -16.53 -2.68 -8.62
N LYS A 117 -16.56 -2.80 -9.94
CA LYS A 117 -16.68 -1.66 -10.86
C LYS A 117 -18.08 -1.04 -10.85
N GLU A 118 -19.12 -1.81 -10.52
CA GLU A 118 -20.50 -1.32 -10.47
C GLU A 118 -20.70 -0.43 -9.24
N THR A 119 -20.24 -0.89 -8.08
CA THR A 119 -20.39 -0.15 -6.81
C THR A 119 -19.23 0.79 -6.52
N ARG A 120 -18.19 0.84 -7.37
CA ARG A 120 -16.99 1.66 -7.19
C ARG A 120 -16.32 1.40 -5.83
N THR A 121 -16.27 0.14 -5.43
CA THR A 121 -15.66 -0.30 -4.17
C THR A 121 -14.48 -1.20 -4.41
N VAL A 122 -13.54 -1.16 -3.48
CA VAL A 122 -12.33 -1.98 -3.53
C VAL A 122 -12.08 -2.66 -2.19
N THR A 123 -11.46 -3.84 -2.23
CA THR A 123 -10.90 -4.46 -1.04
C THR A 123 -9.45 -4.01 -0.87
N ALA A 124 -9.13 -3.52 0.31
CA ALA A 124 -7.78 -3.10 0.65
C ALA A 124 -7.25 -3.78 1.91
N MET A 125 -5.97 -4.15 1.87
CA MET A 125 -5.18 -4.44 3.06
C MET A 125 -4.80 -3.11 3.70
N GLU A 126 -5.40 -2.84 4.86
CA GLU A 126 -5.16 -1.68 5.72
C GLU A 126 -4.16 -2.07 6.81
N PRO A 127 -2.93 -1.56 6.80
CA PRO A 127 -1.94 -1.89 7.82
C PRO A 127 -2.18 -1.15 9.14
N PHE A 128 -2.91 -0.03 9.15
CA PHE A 128 -3.13 0.76 10.36
C PHE A 128 -4.35 0.26 11.17
N HIS A 129 -4.34 -1.02 11.56
CA HIS A 129 -5.41 -1.61 12.36
C HIS A 129 -4.88 -2.49 13.51
N PRO A 130 -5.42 -2.36 14.73
CA PRO A 130 -6.41 -1.35 15.16
C PRO A 130 -5.87 0.09 15.17
N HIS A 131 -6.78 1.06 15.05
CA HIS A 131 -6.50 2.49 15.18
C HIS A 131 -7.50 3.16 16.14
N PRO A 132 -7.03 3.88 17.19
CA PRO A 132 -5.65 3.89 17.65
C PRO A 132 -5.23 2.48 18.12
N GLY A 133 -3.92 2.20 18.11
CA GLY A 133 -3.38 0.89 18.46
C GLY A 133 -1.96 1.02 18.98
N THR A 134 -1.46 -0.04 19.62
CA THR A 134 -0.11 -0.09 20.21
C THR A 134 0.90 -0.56 19.17
N ASP A 135 2.11 0.03 19.21
CA ASP A 135 3.21 -0.39 18.35
C ASP A 135 3.60 -1.85 18.61
N GLY A 136 3.94 -2.56 17.54
CA GLY A 136 4.17 -4.00 17.52
C GLY A 136 2.91 -4.86 17.66
N GLN A 137 1.73 -4.29 17.94
CA GLN A 137 0.49 -5.03 18.18
C GLN A 137 -0.56 -4.86 17.06
N ARG A 138 -0.26 -4.06 16.03
CA ARG A 138 -1.17 -3.93 14.89
C ARG A 138 -1.13 -5.20 14.04
N THR A 139 -2.31 -5.70 13.71
CA THR A 139 -2.50 -6.91 12.91
C THR A 139 -2.81 -6.59 11.46
N GLY A 140 -3.24 -5.36 11.18
CA GLY A 140 -3.81 -5.00 9.89
C GLY A 140 -5.18 -5.65 9.69
N ARG A 141 -5.88 -5.28 8.62
CA ARG A 141 -7.14 -5.93 8.25
C ARG A 141 -7.45 -5.74 6.78
N PHE A 142 -8.35 -6.58 6.27
CA PHE A 142 -9.04 -6.25 5.02
C PHE A 142 -10.22 -5.34 5.29
N VAL A 143 -10.33 -4.30 4.49
CA VAL A 143 -11.45 -3.35 4.51
C VAL A 143 -11.99 -3.17 3.11
N GLU A 144 -13.30 -3.12 3.01
CA GLU A 144 -13.96 -2.61 1.82
C GLU A 144 -14.03 -1.08 1.93
N ARG A 145 -13.58 -0.39 0.90
CA ARG A 145 -13.62 1.07 0.83
C ARG A 145 -14.16 1.52 -0.53
N PRO A 146 -14.91 2.62 -0.60
CA PRO A 146 -15.20 3.24 -1.88
C PRO A 146 -13.89 3.74 -2.52
N GLU A 147 -13.80 3.71 -3.85
CA GLU A 147 -12.64 4.26 -4.57
C GLU A 147 -12.40 5.74 -4.22
N SER A 148 -13.48 6.48 -3.92
CA SER A 148 -13.41 7.86 -3.45
C SER A 148 -12.61 8.02 -2.15
N PHE A 149 -12.45 6.97 -1.33
CA PHE A 149 -11.57 7.04 -0.17
C PHE A 149 -10.11 7.36 -0.54
N TYR A 150 -9.65 6.86 -1.69
CA TYR A 150 -8.31 7.10 -2.22
C TYR A 150 -8.29 8.31 -3.15
N LEU A 151 -9.38 8.55 -3.87
CA LEU A 151 -9.44 9.55 -4.94
C LEU A 151 -9.98 10.93 -4.51
N SER A 152 -10.80 11.00 -3.45
CA SER A 152 -11.46 12.22 -3.00
C SER A 152 -10.84 12.76 -1.71
N GLY A 153 -10.66 14.08 -1.62
CA GLY A 153 -10.16 14.76 -0.42
C GLY A 153 -8.65 14.71 -0.19
N SER A 154 -7.89 13.99 -1.02
CA SER A 154 -6.44 13.91 -0.94
C SER A 154 -5.87 13.51 -2.30
N PRO A 155 -4.78 14.14 -2.79
CA PRO A 155 -4.14 13.65 -4.00
C PRO A 155 -3.62 12.24 -3.76
N VAL A 156 -4.05 11.28 -4.59
CA VAL A 156 -3.27 10.06 -4.80
C VAL A 156 -1.89 10.51 -5.22
N ILE A 157 -0.87 10.01 -4.56
CA ILE A 157 0.53 10.30 -4.87
C ILE A 157 0.98 9.34 -5.97
N GLY A 158 0.63 8.06 -5.87
CA GLY A 158 0.90 7.11 -6.94
C GLY A 158 0.39 5.70 -6.72
N PHE A 159 0.57 4.91 -7.76
CA PHE A 159 0.23 3.50 -7.82
C PHE A 159 1.46 2.67 -8.13
N VAL A 160 1.56 1.48 -7.56
CA VAL A 160 2.62 0.51 -7.87
C VAL A 160 2.00 -0.81 -8.26
N TRP A 161 2.19 -1.18 -9.53
CA TRP A 161 1.72 -2.43 -10.09
C TRP A 161 2.82 -3.49 -10.12
N ALA A 162 2.41 -4.74 -10.30
CA ALA A 162 3.33 -5.80 -10.66
C ALA A 162 3.80 -5.59 -12.11
N LYS A 163 5.11 -5.70 -12.34
CA LYS A 163 5.71 -5.89 -13.66
C LYS A 163 5.60 -7.36 -14.09
#